data_AF-A0A923TG25-F1
#
_entry.id   AF-A0A923TG25-F1
#
_cell.length_a   1.000
_cell.length_b   1.000
_cell.length_c   1.000
_cell.angle_alpha   90.00
_cell.angle_beta   90.00
_cell.angle_gamma   90.00
#
_symmetry.space_group_name_H-M   'P 1'
#
loop_
_entity.id
_entity.type
_entity.pdbx_description
1 polymer ?
#
loop_
_entity_poly.entity_id
_entity_poly.type
_entity_poly.pdbx_seq_one_letter_code
_entity_poly.pdbx_strand_id
1 'polypeptide(L)'
;MKVIGEDIVAPNCMHHLFLTKFAVNFSEAEILGPAVDKKKLPWSDYVEICLFHKKSKTLIVTDLFFNWHNFNNWIETAFAKINGGYKKLAMTRMAKFSFKDKASLRALAQKIEAWNPQNIIVAHGEVIIENAVQLLKEPLSKLRAI
;
A
#
# COMPACT_ATOMS: atom_id res chain seq x y z
N MET A 1 0.93 34.59 2.91
CA MET A 1 1.67 33.90 1.83
C MET A 1 1.22 32.45 1.83
N LYS A 2 0.65 31.96 0.73
CA LYS A 2 -0.01 30.65 0.57
C LYS A 2 1.05 29.64 0.11
N VAL A 3 1.15 28.49 0.76
CA VAL A 3 1.96 27.35 0.29
C VAL A 3 1.05 26.12 0.17
N ILE A 4 1.07 25.48 -0.99
CA ILE A 4 0.26 24.34 -1.42
C ILE A 4 1.24 23.22 -1.84
N GLY A 5 1.04 21.98 -1.37
CA GLY A 5 1.67 20.72 -1.85
C GLY A 5 2.71 20.08 -0.88
N GLU A 6 3.13 18.81 -0.92
CA GLU A 6 2.90 17.61 -1.76
C GLU A 6 3.88 16.53 -1.19
N ASP A 7 3.48 15.29 -0.84
CA ASP A 7 4.41 14.28 -0.23
C ASP A 7 4.39 12.92 -0.98
N ILE A 8 5.55 12.33 -1.33
CA ILE A 8 5.75 11.00 -1.97
C ILE A 8 6.87 10.24 -1.27
N VAL A 9 6.55 9.10 -0.67
CA VAL A 9 7.47 8.15 -0.02
C VAL A 9 7.92 6.96 -0.91
N ALA A 10 9.11 6.41 -0.64
CA ALA A 10 9.64 5.18 -1.22
C ALA A 10 8.90 3.89 -0.79
N PRO A 11 8.91 2.80 -1.58
CA PRO A 11 7.96 1.68 -1.49
C PRO A 11 8.53 0.42 -0.79
N ASN A 12 9.38 0.61 0.24
CA ASN A 12 10.24 -0.36 0.94
C ASN A 12 11.74 -0.38 0.50
N CYS A 13 12.58 -1.13 1.23
CA CYS A 13 14.02 -1.30 1.02
C CYS A 13 14.41 -2.05 -0.27
N MET A 14 13.48 -2.78 -0.89
CA MET A 14 13.66 -3.55 -2.13
C MET A 14 13.33 -2.73 -3.38
N HIS A 15 12.48 -1.69 -3.29
CA HIS A 15 11.94 -0.96 -4.44
C HIS A 15 12.65 0.37 -4.81
N HIS A 16 13.93 0.53 -4.43
CA HIS A 16 14.77 1.67 -4.83
C HIS A 16 14.87 1.88 -6.36
N LEU A 17 14.54 0.87 -7.16
CA LEU A 17 14.57 0.90 -8.63
C LEU A 17 13.51 1.82 -9.28
N PHE A 18 12.40 2.11 -8.58
CA PHE A 18 11.32 2.94 -9.13
C PHE A 18 11.25 4.35 -8.54
N LEU A 19 11.88 4.55 -7.39
CA LEU A 19 11.99 5.83 -6.68
C LEU A 19 12.45 6.98 -7.58
N THR A 20 13.47 6.74 -8.41
CA THR A 20 14.01 7.74 -9.33
C THR A 20 12.97 8.14 -10.38
N LYS A 21 12.17 7.19 -10.89
CA LYS A 21 11.10 7.50 -11.84
C LYS A 21 9.97 8.29 -11.18
N PHE A 22 9.63 8.00 -9.92
CA PHE A 22 8.66 8.80 -9.16
C PHE A 22 9.17 10.21 -8.89
N ALA A 23 10.40 10.39 -8.41
CA ALA A 23 10.98 11.70 -8.11
C ALA A 23 11.09 12.60 -9.36
N VAL A 24 11.41 12.04 -10.52
CA VAL A 24 11.47 12.79 -11.79
C VAL A 24 10.08 13.26 -12.23
N ASN A 25 9.04 12.46 -12.00
CA ASN A 25 7.68 12.80 -12.45
C ASN A 25 6.88 13.63 -11.43
N PHE A 26 7.37 13.74 -10.19
CA PHE A 26 6.68 14.41 -9.09
C PHE A 26 7.69 15.15 -8.20
N SER A 27 8.30 16.19 -8.74
CA SER A 27 9.43 16.92 -8.14
C SER A 27 9.12 17.68 -6.86
N GLU A 28 7.84 17.94 -6.57
CA GLU A 28 7.40 18.72 -5.40
C GLU A 28 7.12 17.85 -4.17
N ALA A 29 7.41 16.56 -4.25
CA ALA A 29 6.95 15.60 -3.28
C ALA A 29 7.99 15.22 -2.19
N GLU A 30 7.60 15.26 -0.91
CA GLU A 30 8.41 14.82 0.25
C GLU A 30 8.43 13.29 0.49
N ILE A 31 9.63 12.69 0.62
CA ILE A 31 9.83 11.24 0.86
C ILE A 31 9.88 10.88 2.35
N LEU A 32 8.79 10.30 2.87
CA LEU A 32 8.60 9.96 4.30
C LEU A 32 8.68 8.46 4.64
N GLY A 33 9.86 7.84 4.59
CA GLY A 33 10.06 6.40 4.88
C GLY A 33 10.82 6.16 6.18
N PRO A 34 10.74 4.96 6.79
CA PRO A 34 11.62 4.63 7.91
C PRO A 34 13.08 4.68 7.46
N ALA A 35 13.97 5.16 8.34
CA ALA A 35 15.40 5.14 8.09
C ALA A 35 15.86 3.68 7.94
N VAL A 36 16.18 3.26 6.71
CA VAL A 36 16.70 1.92 6.44
C VAL A 36 18.20 1.95 6.69
N ASP A 37 18.66 1.32 7.77
CA ASP A 37 20.07 1.00 7.94
C ASP A 37 20.45 -0.06 6.89
N LYS A 38 21.17 0.37 5.85
CA LYS A 38 21.64 -0.49 4.74
C LYS A 38 22.45 -1.71 5.20
N LYS A 39 22.94 -1.72 6.44
CA LYS A 39 23.73 -2.83 7.02
C LYS A 39 22.89 -3.85 7.78
N LYS A 40 21.59 -3.61 8.00
CA LYS A 40 20.68 -4.51 8.74
C LYS A 40 19.40 -4.76 7.93
N LEU A 41 19.51 -5.58 6.90
CA LEU A 41 18.35 -6.25 6.31
C LEU A 41 18.43 -7.74 6.66
N PRO A 42 17.95 -8.18 7.84
CA PRO A 42 17.39 -9.51 7.87
C PRO A 42 16.17 -9.49 6.96
N TRP A 43 16.09 -10.44 6.02
CA TRP A 43 14.99 -10.66 5.07
C TRP A 43 13.60 -10.81 5.73
N SER A 44 13.49 -10.67 7.05
CA SER A 44 12.35 -10.99 7.88
C SER A 44 11.53 -9.81 8.38
N ASP A 45 11.97 -8.56 8.17
CA ASP A 45 11.28 -7.37 8.69
C ASP A 45 10.58 -6.63 7.55
N TYR A 46 9.43 -7.17 7.15
CA TYR A 46 8.54 -6.56 6.16
C TYR A 46 7.97 -5.25 6.70
N VAL A 47 8.21 -4.15 5.99
CA VAL A 47 7.71 -2.81 6.31
C VAL A 47 6.85 -2.32 5.16
N GLU A 48 5.60 -1.96 5.46
CA GLU A 48 4.71 -1.34 4.48
C GLU A 48 4.98 0.15 4.40
N ILE A 49 4.91 0.69 3.19
CA ILE A 49 4.90 2.13 2.98
C ILE A 49 3.74 2.50 2.04
N CYS A 50 2.91 3.44 2.48
CA CYS A 50 1.80 3.99 1.71
C CYS A 50 2.02 5.46 1.36
N LEU A 51 1.54 5.89 0.19
CA LEU A 51 1.64 7.25 -0.33
C LEU A 51 0.27 7.88 -0.37
N PHE A 52 0.19 9.18 -0.07
CA PHE A 52 -1.06 9.91 -0.23
C PHE A 52 -0.84 11.23 -0.95
N HIS A 53 -1.25 11.28 -2.22
CA HIS A 53 -1.26 12.51 -2.98
C HIS A 53 -2.50 13.34 -2.62
N LYS A 54 -2.30 14.38 -1.80
CA LYS A 54 -3.36 15.21 -1.21
C LYS A 54 -4.28 15.85 -2.27
N LYS A 55 -3.70 16.38 -3.36
CA LYS A 55 -4.43 17.11 -4.40
C LYS A 55 -5.42 16.23 -5.14
N SER A 56 -5.01 15.03 -5.56
CA SER A 56 -5.91 14.06 -6.20
C SER A 56 -6.59 13.10 -5.22
N LYS A 57 -6.36 13.27 -3.91
CA LYS A 57 -6.82 12.35 -2.85
C LYS A 57 -6.54 10.89 -3.19
N THR A 58 -5.35 10.60 -3.71
CA THR A 58 -4.98 9.27 -4.19
C THR A 58 -4.06 8.59 -3.19
N LEU A 59 -4.51 7.46 -2.65
CA LEU A 59 -3.69 6.54 -1.89
C LEU A 59 -2.92 5.62 -2.84
N ILE A 60 -1.65 5.37 -2.58
CA ILE A 60 -0.86 4.37 -3.29
C ILE A 60 -0.35 3.39 -2.24
N VAL A 61 -0.61 2.11 -2.44
CA VAL A 61 -0.19 1.04 -1.54
C VAL A 61 0.65 0.01 -2.27
N THR A 62 1.57 -0.60 -1.53
CA THR A 62 2.50 -1.59 -2.09
C THR A 62 2.04 -2.99 -1.71
N ASP A 63 2.48 -3.49 -0.57
CA ASP A 63 2.23 -4.85 -0.09
C ASP A 63 1.09 -4.91 0.94
N LEU A 64 0.41 -3.78 1.23
CA LEU A 64 -0.72 -3.74 2.16
C LEU A 64 -1.98 -4.35 1.57
N PHE A 65 -2.33 -3.94 0.36
CA PHE A 65 -3.54 -4.35 -0.33
C PHE A 65 -3.25 -4.81 -1.75
N PHE A 66 -3.98 -5.84 -2.15
CA PHE A 66 -3.87 -6.52 -3.43
C PHE A 66 -5.23 -6.44 -4.11
N ASN A 67 -5.25 -6.25 -5.43
CA ASN A 67 -6.48 -6.25 -6.21
C ASN A 67 -6.41 -7.29 -7.35
N TRP A 68 -6.43 -8.57 -6.98
CA TRP A 68 -6.21 -9.64 -7.95
C TRP A 68 -7.49 -10.11 -8.63
N HIS A 69 -7.57 -9.97 -9.95
CA HIS A 69 -8.79 -10.28 -10.71
C HIS A 69 -8.58 -11.34 -11.80
N ASN A 70 -7.58 -11.15 -12.65
CA ASN A 70 -7.31 -12.03 -13.79
C ASN A 70 -6.11 -12.94 -13.50
N PHE A 71 -6.35 -14.24 -13.61
CA PHE A 71 -5.34 -15.27 -13.44
C PHE A 71 -5.36 -16.20 -14.65
N ASN A 72 -4.18 -16.64 -15.07
CA ASN A 72 -4.04 -17.41 -16.32
C ASN A 72 -4.35 -18.90 -16.11
N ASN A 73 -4.38 -19.36 -14.85
CA ASN A 73 -4.67 -20.74 -14.51
C ASN A 73 -5.44 -20.88 -13.19
N TRP A 74 -5.97 -22.09 -12.99
CA TRP A 74 -6.79 -22.42 -11.82
C TRP A 74 -5.99 -22.50 -10.52
N ILE A 75 -4.67 -22.77 -10.59
CA ILE A 75 -3.77 -22.83 -9.43
C ILE A 75 -3.60 -21.43 -8.84
N GLU A 76 -3.29 -20.44 -9.67
CA GLU A 76 -3.21 -19.03 -9.27
C GLU A 76 -4.55 -18.51 -8.72
N THR A 77 -5.65 -18.88 -9.38
CA THR A 77 -7.00 -18.57 -8.90
C THR A 77 -7.26 -19.17 -7.52
N ALA A 78 -6.91 -20.45 -7.31
CA ALA A 78 -7.06 -21.14 -6.03
C ALA A 78 -6.18 -20.49 -4.96
N PHE A 79 -4.93 -20.15 -5.30
CA PHE A 79 -4.01 -19.44 -4.42
C PHE A 79 -4.58 -18.09 -3.96
N ALA A 80 -5.12 -17.28 -4.88
CA ALA A 80 -5.73 -16.00 -4.55
C ALA A 80 -6.97 -16.15 -3.66
N LYS A 81 -7.80 -17.17 -3.91
CA LYS A 81 -8.97 -17.50 -3.08
C LYS A 81 -8.55 -17.92 -1.67
N ILE A 82 -7.60 -18.83 -1.54
CA ILE A 82 -7.07 -19.30 -0.25
C ILE A 82 -6.45 -18.15 0.55
N ASN A 83 -5.80 -17.22 -0.13
CA ASN A 83 -5.25 -16.00 0.48
C ASN A 83 -6.28 -14.91 0.76
N GLY A 84 -7.52 -15.07 0.28
CA GLY A 84 -8.64 -14.15 0.52
C GLY A 84 -8.63 -12.87 -0.33
N GLY A 85 -7.84 -12.82 -1.42
CA GLY A 85 -7.65 -11.65 -2.29
C GLY A 85 -8.24 -11.78 -3.70
N TYR A 86 -9.07 -12.80 -3.97
CA TYR A 86 -9.64 -13.02 -5.30
C TYR A 86 -10.82 -12.06 -5.61
N LYS A 87 -10.72 -11.35 -6.73
CA LYS A 87 -11.71 -10.40 -7.29
C LYS A 87 -12.14 -9.28 -6.34
N LYS A 88 -11.23 -8.83 -5.49
CA LYS A 88 -11.46 -7.69 -4.60
C LYS A 88 -10.16 -7.09 -4.10
N LEU A 89 -10.25 -5.83 -3.67
CA LEU A 89 -9.22 -5.19 -2.87
C LEU A 89 -9.16 -5.85 -1.49
N ALA A 90 -8.02 -6.42 -1.11
CA ALA A 90 -7.85 -7.05 0.20
C ALA A 90 -6.40 -7.05 0.69
N MET A 91 -6.23 -7.06 2.02
CA MET A 91 -4.99 -7.55 2.62
C MET A 91 -5.03 -9.08 2.60
N THR A 92 -4.06 -9.68 1.91
CA THR A 92 -3.96 -11.13 1.80
C THR A 92 -3.55 -11.76 3.12
N ARG A 93 -3.88 -13.05 3.33
CA ARG A 93 -3.40 -13.79 4.51
C ARG A 93 -1.88 -13.80 4.59
N MET A 94 -1.21 -13.98 3.45
CA MET A 94 0.25 -13.90 3.35
C MET A 94 0.79 -12.57 3.90
N ALA A 95 0.33 -11.43 3.36
CA ALA A 95 0.74 -10.11 3.85
C ALA A 95 0.43 -9.93 5.35
N LYS A 96 -0.77 -10.37 5.78
CA LYS A 96 -1.16 -10.34 7.19
C LYS A 96 -0.16 -11.09 8.09
N PHE A 97 0.38 -12.24 7.67
CA PHE A 97 1.33 -12.99 8.49
C PHE A 97 2.77 -12.47 8.38
N SER A 98 3.14 -11.80 7.28
CA SER A 98 4.47 -11.22 7.09
C SER A 98 4.74 -9.98 7.95
N PHE A 99 3.73 -9.16 8.22
CA PHE A 99 3.90 -7.98 9.08
C PHE A 99 3.96 -8.35 10.56
N LYS A 100 5.12 -8.19 11.20
CA LYS A 100 5.30 -8.47 12.63
C LYS A 100 4.76 -7.37 13.53
N ASP A 101 4.95 -6.11 13.14
CA ASP A 101 4.51 -4.95 13.92
C ASP A 101 3.02 -4.64 13.67
N LYS A 102 2.15 -5.27 14.47
CA LYS A 102 0.70 -5.05 14.41
C LYS A 102 0.30 -3.66 14.90
N ALA A 103 1.06 -3.04 15.79
CA ALA A 103 0.74 -1.72 16.31
C ALA A 103 0.89 -0.66 15.21
N SER A 104 1.99 -0.72 14.46
CA SER A 104 2.22 0.16 13.31
C SER A 104 1.18 -0.05 12.21
N LEU A 105 0.72 -1.29 11.95
CA LEU A 105 -0.36 -1.54 10.99
C LEU A 105 -1.69 -0.91 11.41
N ARG A 106 -2.06 -0.98 12.71
CA ARG A 106 -3.30 -0.34 13.19
C ARG A 106 -3.21 1.19 13.10
N ALA A 107 -2.06 1.77 13.43
CA ALA A 107 -1.83 3.21 13.29
C ALA A 107 -1.89 3.65 11.82
N LEU A 108 -1.32 2.86 10.91
CA LEU A 108 -1.42 3.08 9.47
C LEU A 108 -2.87 3.03 8.99
N ALA A 109 -3.68 2.08 9.47
CA ALA A 109 -5.10 2.00 9.16
C ALA A 109 -5.83 3.30 9.50
N GLN A 110 -5.63 3.81 10.73
CA GLN A 110 -6.25 5.06 11.18
C GLN A 110 -5.80 6.26 10.34
N LYS A 111 -4.52 6.29 9.95
CA LYS A 111 -3.99 7.36 9.10
C LYS A 111 -4.59 7.35 7.70
N ILE A 112 -4.76 6.16 7.11
CA ILE A 112 -5.43 6.00 5.81
C ILE A 112 -6.90 6.43 5.89
N GLU A 113 -7.62 6.05 6.95
CA GLU A 113 -9.00 6.51 7.18
C GLU A 113 -9.07 8.05 7.28
N ALA A 114 -8.15 8.66 8.03
CA ALA A 114 -8.08 10.11 8.19
C ALA A 114 -7.75 10.85 6.89
N TRP A 115 -6.95 10.26 6.00
CA TRP A 115 -6.67 10.82 4.68
C TRP A 115 -7.90 10.83 3.76
N ASN A 116 -8.88 9.96 4.01
CA ASN A 116 -10.11 9.85 3.24
C ASN A 116 -9.87 9.82 1.71
N PRO A 117 -9.05 8.88 1.21
CA PRO A 117 -8.69 8.82 -0.21
C PRO A 117 -9.91 8.55 -1.07
N GLN A 118 -9.97 9.21 -2.23
CA GLN A 118 -10.99 8.99 -3.25
C GLN A 118 -10.54 7.94 -4.27
N ASN A 119 -9.23 7.87 -4.50
CA ASN A 119 -8.60 6.95 -5.44
C ASN A 119 -7.58 6.08 -4.71
N ILE A 120 -7.37 4.85 -5.18
CA ILE A 120 -6.36 3.93 -4.63
C ILE A 120 -5.62 3.20 -5.74
N ILE A 121 -4.32 3.39 -5.83
CA ILE A 121 -3.45 2.60 -6.72
C ILE A 121 -2.79 1.51 -5.89
N VAL A 122 -2.83 0.26 -6.39
CA VAL A 122 -2.13 -0.87 -5.77
C VAL A 122 -0.98 -1.33 -6.67
N ALA A 123 0.12 -1.78 -6.05
CA ALA A 123 1.24 -2.36 -6.79
C ALA A 123 0.96 -3.78 -7.33
N HIS A 124 -0.02 -4.47 -6.75
CA HIS A 124 -0.31 -5.86 -7.07
C HIS A 124 -1.74 -6.07 -7.56
N GLY A 125 -1.86 -6.54 -8.80
CA GLY A 125 -3.13 -6.82 -9.47
C GLY A 125 -3.57 -5.67 -10.38
N GLU A 126 -4.89 -5.55 -10.57
CA GLU A 126 -5.44 -4.47 -11.40
C GLU A 126 -5.35 -3.14 -10.67
N VAL A 127 -4.85 -2.13 -11.37
CA VAL A 127 -4.84 -0.74 -10.88
C VAL A 127 -6.28 -0.28 -10.73
N ILE A 128 -6.65 0.06 -9.50
CA ILE A 128 -7.89 0.77 -9.21
C ILE A 128 -7.59 2.26 -9.29
N ILE A 129 -8.53 3.07 -9.72
CA ILE A 129 -8.36 4.53 -9.76
C ILE A 129 -9.52 5.30 -9.13
N GLU A 130 -10.54 4.63 -8.59
CA GLU A 130 -11.76 5.28 -8.08
C GLU A 130 -12.39 4.48 -6.93
N ASN A 131 -13.37 5.08 -6.25
CA ASN A 131 -14.18 4.46 -5.19
C ASN A 131 -13.38 3.92 -3.99
N ALA A 132 -12.21 4.50 -3.71
CA ALA A 132 -11.33 4.01 -2.65
C ALA A 132 -12.02 3.97 -1.28
N VAL A 133 -12.83 4.98 -0.93
CA VAL A 133 -13.61 5.01 0.32
C VAL A 133 -14.44 3.74 0.52
N GLN A 134 -15.14 3.29 -0.52
CA GLN A 134 -15.99 2.09 -0.43
C GLN A 134 -15.15 0.81 -0.42
N LEU A 135 -14.13 0.74 -1.28
CA LEU A 135 -13.27 -0.44 -1.43
C LEU A 135 -12.40 -0.70 -0.20
N LEU A 136 -12.01 0.35 0.52
CA LEU A 136 -11.15 0.27 1.70
C LEU A 136 -11.90 -0.10 2.99
N LYS A 137 -13.24 -0.07 3.02
CA LYS A 137 -14.02 -0.38 4.24
C LYS A 137 -13.69 -1.76 4.83
N GLU A 138 -13.80 -2.82 4.05
CA GLU A 138 -13.52 -4.18 4.52
C GLU A 138 -12.03 -4.37 4.85
N PRO A 139 -11.07 -4.00 3.99
CA PRO A 139 -9.64 -4.15 4.28
C PRO A 139 -9.18 -3.38 5.52
N LEU A 140 -9.58 -2.12 5.68
CA LEU A 140 -9.21 -1.31 6.85
C LEU A 140 -9.86 -1.82 8.13
N SER A 141 -11.11 -2.30 8.07
CA SER A 141 -11.75 -2.97 9.21
C SER A 141 -10.94 -4.18 9.68
N LYS A 142 -10.48 -5.02 8.75
CA LYS A 142 -9.61 -6.17 9.05
C LYS A 142 -8.24 -5.75 9.57
N LEU A 143 -7.68 -4.65 9.07
CA LEU A 143 -6.39 -4.10 9.50
C LEU A 143 -6.42 -3.57 10.94
N ARG A 144 -7.57 -3.04 11.38
CA ARG A 144 -7.78 -2.60 12.77
C ARG A 144 -7.95 -3.77 13.75
N ALA A 145 -8.45 -4.91 13.26
CA ALA A 145 -8.78 -6.09 14.07
C ALA A 145 -7.66 -7.16 14.13
N ILE A 146 -6.54 -6.96 13.42
CA ILE A 146 -5.31 -7.75 13.65
C ILE A 146 -4.75 -7.41 15.02
#